data_AF-A0A5J5I658-F1
#
_entry.id   AF-A0A5J5I658-F1
#
_cell.length_a   1.000
_cell.length_b   1.000
_cell.length_c   1.000
_cell.angle_alpha   90.00
_cell.angle_beta   90.00
_cell.angle_gamma   90.00
#
_symmetry.space_group_name_H-M   'P 1'
#
loop_
_entity.id
_entity.type
_entity.pdbx_description
1 polymer ?
#
loop_
_entity_poly.entity_id
_entity_poly.type
_entity_poly.pdbx_seq_one_letter_code
_entity_poly.pdbx_strand_id
1 'polypeptide(L)'
;MTEQTTTTTDALDEDTSGLKAKNADLVKRLAAAQKRAEDAEREKTEAEENAANEKRSDLEKANKQIEKLTKDLATANGATADATKALHSYKAETEIGKLLVSHKVQPDDAPMVTAYIKSLMAIDDDGNPTFEGSDAATFGKAYFTGAGKRYTAAPDNSGGGSTGFDGTKAPRMTADNMNWSELAKIHLNNPEEARAIATAAGKDIG
;
A
#
# COMPACT_ATOMS: atom_id res chain seq x y z
N MET A 1 -45.97 3.35 -115.42
CA MET A 1 -46.39 2.82 -114.10
C MET A 1 -45.22 2.26 -113.27
N THR A 2 -43.97 2.60 -113.58
CA THR A 2 -42.76 2.01 -112.95
C THR A 2 -41.98 2.96 -112.03
N GLU A 3 -42.28 4.26 -112.00
CA GLU A 3 -41.50 5.25 -111.22
C GLU A 3 -41.95 5.40 -109.75
N GLN A 4 -43.16 4.94 -109.40
CA GLN A 4 -43.71 5.11 -108.05
C GLN A 4 -43.30 3.96 -107.09
N THR A 5 -42.97 2.79 -107.64
CA THR A 5 -42.61 1.59 -106.88
C THR A 5 -41.13 1.60 -106.45
N THR A 6 -40.24 2.13 -107.27
CA THR A 6 -38.80 2.25 -106.96
C THR A 6 -38.54 3.24 -105.83
N THR A 7 -39.14 4.44 -105.88
CA THR A 7 -39.00 5.47 -104.82
C THR A 7 -39.53 5.02 -103.46
N THR A 8 -40.59 4.21 -103.44
CA THR A 8 -41.14 3.66 -102.19
C THR A 8 -40.23 2.58 -101.60
N THR A 9 -39.56 1.80 -102.46
CA THR A 9 -38.64 0.73 -102.03
C THR A 9 -37.32 1.30 -101.51
N ASP A 10 -36.76 2.30 -102.20
CA ASP A 10 -35.53 2.98 -101.77
C ASP A 10 -35.70 3.71 -100.43
N ALA A 11 -36.84 4.37 -100.21
CA ALA A 11 -37.14 5.03 -98.94
C ALA A 11 -37.34 4.04 -97.77
N LEU A 12 -37.94 2.87 -98.05
CA LEU A 12 -38.10 1.78 -97.06
C LEU A 12 -36.76 1.14 -96.68
N ASP A 13 -35.84 0.99 -97.63
CA ASP A 13 -34.50 0.45 -97.40
C ASP A 13 -33.62 1.44 -96.60
N GLU A 14 -33.74 2.74 -96.88
CA GLU A 14 -33.02 3.78 -96.13
C GLU A 14 -33.49 3.86 -94.66
N ASP A 15 -34.81 3.84 -94.43
CA ASP A 15 -35.41 3.83 -93.08
C ASP A 15 -35.06 2.56 -92.29
N THR A 16 -35.10 1.38 -92.93
CA THR A 16 -34.71 0.12 -92.26
C THR A 16 -33.21 0.05 -91.96
N SER A 17 -32.35 0.64 -92.80
CA SER A 17 -30.92 0.75 -92.52
C SER A 17 -30.65 1.65 -91.31
N GLY A 18 -31.33 2.81 -91.22
CA GLY A 18 -31.22 3.76 -90.13
C GLY A 18 -31.72 3.19 -88.80
N LEU A 19 -32.81 2.41 -88.83
CA LEU A 19 -33.34 1.69 -87.67
C LEU A 19 -32.38 0.60 -87.17
N LYS A 20 -31.77 -0.17 -88.09
CA LYS A 20 -30.75 -1.18 -87.72
C LYS A 20 -29.51 -0.54 -87.10
N ALA A 21 -29.04 0.59 -87.63
CA ALA A 21 -27.91 1.33 -87.09
C ALA A 21 -28.21 1.86 -85.67
N LYS A 22 -29.39 2.44 -85.45
CA LYS A 22 -29.84 2.91 -84.13
C LYS A 22 -30.00 1.77 -83.13
N ASN A 23 -30.55 0.62 -83.55
CA ASN A 23 -30.64 -0.55 -82.69
C ASN A 23 -29.25 -1.09 -82.31
N ALA A 24 -28.30 -1.13 -83.24
CA ALA A 24 -26.93 -1.53 -82.94
C ALA A 24 -26.25 -0.55 -81.95
N ASP A 25 -26.48 0.76 -82.08
CA ASP A 25 -25.98 1.76 -81.13
C ASP A 25 -26.64 1.61 -79.74
N LEU A 26 -27.95 1.39 -79.69
CA LEU A 26 -28.68 1.15 -78.45
C LEU A 26 -28.20 -0.11 -77.74
N VAL A 27 -27.96 -1.21 -78.46
CA VAL A 27 -27.42 -2.44 -77.89
C VAL A 27 -26.01 -2.21 -77.33
N LYS A 28 -25.15 -1.47 -78.05
CA LYS A 28 -23.80 -1.11 -77.55
C LYS A 28 -23.88 -0.24 -76.30
N ARG A 29 -24.76 0.76 -76.28
CA ARG A 29 -24.97 1.64 -75.10
C ARG A 29 -25.51 0.86 -73.91
N LEU A 30 -26.44 -0.07 -74.14
CA LEU A 30 -27.02 -0.91 -73.11
C LEU A 30 -25.96 -1.86 -72.52
N ALA A 31 -25.16 -2.51 -73.36
CA ALA A 31 -24.04 -3.34 -72.91
C ALA A 31 -22.99 -2.53 -72.12
N ALA A 32 -22.67 -1.31 -72.57
CA ALA A 32 -21.76 -0.42 -71.86
C ALA A 32 -22.32 0.07 -70.52
N ALA A 33 -23.64 0.33 -70.44
CA ALA A 33 -24.31 0.72 -69.22
C ALA A 33 -24.40 -0.43 -68.22
N GLN A 34 -24.71 -1.65 -68.68
CA GLN A 34 -24.70 -2.87 -67.87
C GLN A 34 -23.31 -3.12 -67.29
N LYS A 35 -22.27 -3.07 -68.12
CA LYS A 35 -20.89 -3.24 -67.66
C LYS A 35 -20.50 -2.19 -66.61
N ARG A 36 -20.87 -0.92 -66.81
CA ARG A 36 -20.63 0.13 -65.81
C ARG A 36 -21.39 -0.12 -64.50
N ALA A 37 -22.61 -0.65 -64.57
CA ALA A 37 -23.38 -0.97 -63.38
C ALA A 37 -22.74 -2.14 -62.61
N GLU A 38 -22.31 -3.19 -63.31
CA GLU A 38 -21.60 -4.34 -62.72
C GLU A 38 -20.26 -3.92 -62.10
N ASP A 39 -19.48 -3.10 -62.79
CA ASP A 39 -18.21 -2.58 -62.27
C ASP A 39 -18.42 -1.71 -61.02
N ALA A 40 -19.46 -0.87 -61.01
CA ALA A 40 -19.81 -0.03 -59.86
C ALA A 40 -20.34 -0.83 -58.66
N GLU A 41 -21.13 -1.89 -58.89
CA GLU A 41 -21.55 -2.80 -57.82
C GLU A 41 -20.35 -3.52 -57.21
N ARG A 42 -19.45 -4.05 -58.04
CA ARG A 42 -18.23 -4.72 -57.55
C ARG A 42 -17.37 -3.79 -56.71
N GLU A 43 -17.11 -2.58 -57.19
CA GLU A 43 -16.30 -1.59 -56.47
C GLU A 43 -16.96 -1.18 -55.14
N LYS A 44 -18.30 -1.07 -55.11
CA LYS A 44 -19.05 -0.82 -53.88
C LYS A 44 -18.91 -1.97 -52.88
N THR A 45 -19.04 -3.22 -53.32
CA THR A 45 -18.90 -4.39 -52.44
C THR A 45 -17.49 -4.51 -51.89
N GLU A 46 -16.46 -4.33 -52.72
CA GLU A 46 -15.06 -4.35 -52.28
C GLU A 46 -14.75 -3.24 -51.27
N ALA A 47 -15.28 -2.03 -51.47
CA ALA A 47 -15.14 -0.93 -50.52
C ALA A 47 -15.84 -1.20 -49.18
N GLU A 48 -17.05 -1.79 -49.20
CA GLU A 48 -17.80 -2.17 -48.00
C GLU A 48 -17.09 -3.27 -47.20
N GLU A 49 -16.55 -4.30 -47.87
CA GLU A 49 -15.79 -5.37 -47.22
C GLU A 49 -14.48 -4.86 -46.60
N ASN A 50 -13.73 -4.02 -47.32
CA ASN A 50 -12.49 -3.44 -46.80
C ASN A 50 -12.76 -2.55 -45.58
N ALA A 51 -13.76 -1.68 -45.64
CA ALA A 51 -14.14 -0.83 -44.52
C ALA A 51 -14.63 -1.64 -43.30
N ALA A 52 -15.34 -2.76 -43.53
CA ALA A 52 -15.76 -3.65 -42.45
C ALA A 52 -14.57 -4.36 -41.78
N ASN A 53 -13.61 -4.82 -42.57
CA ASN A 53 -12.41 -5.50 -42.07
C ASN A 53 -11.48 -4.56 -41.30
N GLU A 54 -11.24 -3.35 -41.79
CA GLU A 54 -10.44 -2.33 -41.08
C GLU A 54 -11.07 -1.96 -39.73
N LYS A 55 -12.38 -1.68 -39.72
CA LYS A 55 -13.11 -1.36 -38.48
C LYS A 55 -13.06 -2.49 -37.47
N ARG A 56 -13.16 -3.75 -37.91
CA ARG A 56 -13.02 -4.93 -37.03
C ARG A 56 -11.62 -5.02 -36.44
N SER A 57 -10.58 -4.87 -37.26
CA SER A 57 -9.18 -4.87 -36.81
C SER A 57 -8.93 -3.78 -35.75
N ASP A 58 -9.43 -2.57 -35.99
CA ASP A 58 -9.21 -1.46 -35.07
C ASP A 58 -9.98 -1.60 -33.77
N LEU A 59 -11.21 -2.15 -33.82
CA LEU A 59 -11.97 -2.52 -32.62
C LEU A 59 -11.26 -3.60 -31.81
N GLU A 60 -10.69 -4.63 -32.44
CA GLU A 60 -9.93 -5.66 -31.74
C GLU A 60 -8.68 -5.11 -31.06
N LYS A 61 -7.93 -4.22 -31.73
CA LYS A 61 -6.77 -3.54 -31.15
C LYS A 61 -7.18 -2.67 -29.95
N ALA A 62 -8.24 -1.88 -30.10
CA ALA A 62 -8.78 -1.04 -29.04
C ALA A 62 -9.22 -1.89 -27.82
N ASN A 63 -9.93 -3.00 -28.05
CA ASN A 63 -10.36 -3.90 -26.99
C ASN A 63 -9.18 -4.52 -26.22
N LYS A 64 -8.13 -4.97 -26.93
CA LYS A 64 -6.90 -5.47 -26.29
C LYS A 64 -6.20 -4.40 -25.45
N GLN A 65 -6.16 -3.16 -25.95
CA GLN A 65 -5.57 -2.05 -25.22
C GLN A 65 -6.38 -1.69 -23.96
N ILE A 66 -7.71 -1.71 -24.06
CA ILE A 66 -8.60 -1.53 -22.90
C ILE A 66 -8.34 -2.62 -21.87
N GLU A 67 -8.32 -3.90 -22.27
CA GLU A 67 -8.08 -5.01 -21.34
C GLU A 67 -6.73 -4.88 -20.62
N LYS A 68 -5.67 -4.48 -21.35
CA LYS A 68 -4.37 -4.20 -20.77
C LYS A 68 -4.44 -3.06 -19.75
N LEU A 69 -5.02 -1.92 -20.12
CA LEU A 69 -5.15 -0.78 -19.22
C LEU A 69 -5.99 -1.11 -17.98
N THR A 70 -7.03 -1.93 -18.12
CA THR A 70 -7.83 -2.41 -16.98
C THR A 70 -7.00 -3.28 -16.03
N LYS A 71 -6.17 -4.19 -16.56
CA LYS A 71 -5.25 -5.00 -15.75
C LYS A 71 -4.18 -4.17 -15.06
N ASP A 72 -3.61 -3.20 -15.77
CA ASP A 72 -2.61 -2.28 -15.22
C ASP A 72 -3.21 -1.42 -14.10
N LEU A 73 -4.43 -0.91 -14.29
CA LEU A 73 -5.17 -0.15 -13.28
C LEU A 73 -5.50 -1.00 -12.04
N ALA A 74 -5.93 -2.25 -12.23
CA ALA A 74 -6.18 -3.17 -11.11
C ALA A 74 -4.89 -3.45 -10.31
N THR A 75 -3.76 -3.64 -11.01
CA THR A 75 -2.44 -3.85 -10.39
C THR A 75 -1.98 -2.61 -9.62
N ALA A 76 -2.12 -1.42 -10.21
CA ALA A 76 -1.75 -0.15 -9.58
C ALA A 76 -2.61 0.14 -8.33
N ASN A 77 -3.91 -0.13 -8.40
CA ASN A 77 -4.80 0.01 -7.24
C ASN A 77 -4.44 -0.98 -6.13
N GLY A 78 -4.09 -2.22 -6.46
CA GLY A 78 -3.59 -3.20 -5.49
C GLY A 78 -2.31 -2.72 -4.79
N ALA A 79 -1.32 -2.30 -5.58
CA ALA A 79 -0.06 -1.76 -5.04
C ALA A 79 -0.29 -0.54 -4.15
N THR A 80 -1.23 0.34 -4.50
CA THR A 80 -1.58 1.52 -3.71
C THR A 80 -2.24 1.12 -2.39
N ALA A 81 -3.16 0.15 -2.40
CA ALA A 81 -3.80 -0.33 -1.19
C ALA A 81 -2.78 -0.97 -0.22
N ASP A 82 -1.83 -1.75 -0.74
CA ASP A 82 -0.77 -2.37 0.06
C ASP A 82 0.21 -1.34 0.61
N ALA A 83 0.60 -0.34 -0.20
CA ALA A 83 1.44 0.77 0.26
C ALA A 83 0.76 1.58 1.37
N THR A 84 -0.54 1.85 1.25
CA THR A 84 -1.33 2.54 2.28
C THR A 84 -1.39 1.74 3.57
N LYS A 85 -1.65 0.42 3.50
CA LYS A 85 -1.63 -0.46 4.68
C LYS A 85 -0.26 -0.49 5.36
N ALA A 86 0.81 -0.54 4.56
CA ALA A 86 2.19 -0.52 5.07
C ALA A 86 2.50 0.82 5.76
N LEU A 87 2.11 1.94 5.16
CA LEU A 87 2.28 3.27 5.73
C LEU A 87 1.54 3.42 7.06
N HIS A 88 0.29 2.98 7.12
CA HIS A 88 -0.52 3.01 8.35
C HIS A 88 0.08 2.14 9.45
N SER A 89 0.54 0.92 9.09
CA SER A 89 1.22 0.03 10.03
C SER A 89 2.50 0.64 10.58
N TYR A 90 3.30 1.27 9.72
CA TYR A 90 4.55 1.94 10.11
C TYR A 90 4.31 3.15 11.03
N LYS A 91 3.33 4.00 10.70
CA LYS A 91 2.92 5.12 11.57
C LYS A 91 2.50 4.62 12.95
N ALA A 92 1.69 3.57 13.00
CA ALA A 92 1.22 3.00 14.25
C ALA A 92 2.36 2.37 15.08
N GLU A 93 3.25 1.60 14.45
CA GLU A 93 4.42 1.03 15.14
C GLU A 93 5.33 2.11 15.72
N THR A 94 5.48 3.23 15.00
CA THR A 94 6.24 4.40 15.48
C THR A 94 5.58 5.02 16.71
N GLU A 95 4.27 5.24 16.70
CA GLU A 95 3.54 5.83 17.83
C GLU A 95 3.50 4.87 19.03
N ILE A 96 3.27 3.57 18.80
CA ILE A 96 3.31 2.55 19.86
C ILE A 96 4.71 2.51 20.48
N GLY A 97 5.78 2.51 19.68
CA GLY A 97 7.15 2.54 20.18
C GLY A 97 7.42 3.75 21.08
N LYS A 98 6.98 4.95 20.66
CA LYS A 98 7.07 6.17 21.49
C LYS A 98 6.31 6.01 22.81
N LEU A 99 5.12 5.41 22.79
CA LEU A 99 4.33 5.17 23.99
C LEU A 99 5.01 4.21 24.95
N LEU A 100 5.51 3.08 24.47
CA LEU A 100 6.20 2.10 25.30
C LEU A 100 7.41 2.72 26.00
N VAL A 101 8.20 3.50 25.28
CA VAL A 101 9.36 4.21 25.85
C VAL A 101 8.92 5.28 26.85
N SER A 102 7.92 6.10 26.50
CA SER A 102 7.45 7.20 27.36
C SER A 102 6.87 6.70 28.69
N HIS A 103 6.26 5.52 28.67
CA HIS A 103 5.67 4.89 29.85
C HIS A 103 6.57 3.83 30.50
N LYS A 104 7.83 3.72 30.07
CA LYS A 104 8.82 2.77 30.62
C LYS A 104 8.30 1.33 30.67
N VAL A 105 7.67 0.86 29.59
CA VAL A 105 7.18 -0.53 29.53
C VAL A 105 8.37 -1.49 29.59
N GLN A 106 8.24 -2.56 30.37
CA GLN A 106 9.27 -3.56 30.52
C GLN A 106 9.59 -4.21 29.16
N PRO A 107 10.88 -4.39 28.80
CA PRO A 107 11.25 -4.96 27.50
C PRO A 107 10.65 -6.34 27.24
N ASP A 108 10.49 -7.16 28.28
CA ASP A 108 9.93 -8.50 28.19
C ASP A 108 8.42 -8.49 27.87
N ASP A 109 7.71 -7.46 28.33
CA ASP A 109 6.27 -7.27 28.08
C ASP A 109 5.98 -6.47 26.81
N ALA A 110 6.98 -5.74 26.30
CA ALA A 110 6.83 -4.83 25.16
C ALA A 110 6.19 -5.51 23.92
N PRO A 111 6.58 -6.73 23.48
CA PRO A 111 5.95 -7.37 22.33
C PRO A 111 4.46 -7.64 22.51
N MET A 112 4.05 -8.04 23.71
CA MET A 112 2.65 -8.35 24.02
C MET A 112 1.81 -7.08 24.13
N VAL A 113 2.34 -6.05 24.80
CA VAL A 113 1.69 -4.74 24.89
C VAL A 113 1.57 -4.10 23.50
N THR A 114 2.60 -4.19 22.66
CA THR A 114 2.54 -3.76 21.26
C THR A 114 1.42 -4.48 20.50
N ALA A 115 1.33 -5.80 20.60
CA ALA A 115 0.31 -6.57 19.91
C ALA A 115 -1.11 -6.18 20.35
N TYR A 116 -1.30 -5.96 21.66
CA TYR A 116 -2.58 -5.49 22.21
C TYR A 116 -2.94 -4.10 21.69
N ILE A 117 -2.05 -3.12 21.80
CA ILE A 117 -2.32 -1.75 21.36
C ILE A 117 -2.52 -1.70 19.84
N LYS A 118 -1.77 -2.48 19.07
CA LYS A 118 -1.94 -2.62 17.61
C LYS A 118 -3.31 -3.21 17.25
N SER A 119 -3.89 -4.07 18.08
CA SER A 119 -5.25 -4.61 17.87
C SER A 119 -6.36 -3.58 18.08
N LEU A 120 -6.10 -2.53 18.85
CA LEU A 120 -7.02 -1.43 19.14
C LEU A 120 -6.89 -0.26 18.14
N MET A 121 -5.98 -0.40 17.17
CA MET A 121 -5.68 0.62 16.19
C MET A 121 -6.83 0.77 15.19
N ALA A 122 -7.29 2.01 15.04
CA ALA A 122 -8.11 2.46 13.94
C ALA A 122 -7.38 3.57 13.16
N ILE A 123 -7.89 3.91 11.98
CA ILE A 123 -7.39 5.03 11.17
C ILE A 123 -8.52 6.05 11.12
N ASP A 124 -8.21 7.31 11.44
CA ASP A 124 -9.16 8.41 11.31
C ASP A 124 -9.29 8.91 9.85
N ASP A 125 -10.22 9.85 9.64
CA ASP A 125 -10.47 10.43 8.32
C ASP A 125 -9.24 11.16 7.74
N ASP A 126 -8.31 11.59 8.60
CA ASP A 126 -7.07 12.28 8.24
C ASP A 126 -5.91 11.31 7.97
N GLY A 127 -6.12 9.99 8.10
CA GLY A 127 -5.10 8.97 7.85
C GLY A 127 -4.08 8.82 8.98
N ASN A 128 -4.44 9.20 10.21
CA ASN A 128 -3.65 9.04 11.41
C ASN A 128 -4.14 7.84 12.25
N PRO A 129 -3.22 7.12 12.90
CA PRO A 129 -3.58 6.03 13.80
C PRO A 129 -4.23 6.58 15.08
N THR A 130 -5.41 6.06 15.40
CA THR A 130 -6.11 6.27 16.67
C THR A 130 -6.21 4.97 17.43
N PHE A 131 -6.31 5.05 18.75
CA PHE A 131 -6.39 3.91 19.66
C PHE A 131 -7.60 4.10 20.54
N GLU A 132 -8.60 3.21 20.41
CA GLU A 132 -9.91 3.37 21.06
C GLU A 132 -10.58 4.75 20.79
N GLY A 133 -10.39 5.30 19.58
CA GLY A 133 -10.96 6.59 19.18
C GLY A 133 -10.24 7.82 19.77
N SER A 134 -9.11 7.64 20.45
CA SER A 134 -8.26 8.73 20.95
C SER A 134 -6.89 8.74 20.26
N ASP A 135 -6.19 9.87 20.32
CA ASP A 135 -4.79 9.93 19.92
C ASP A 135 -3.89 9.06 20.80
N ALA A 136 -2.70 8.73 20.29
CA ALA A 136 -1.72 7.89 20.99
C ALA A 136 -1.41 8.37 22.40
N ALA A 137 -1.17 9.67 22.59
CA ALA A 137 -0.74 10.23 23.87
C ALA A 137 -1.87 10.21 24.91
N THR A 138 -3.09 10.51 24.50
CA THR A 138 -4.29 10.45 25.35
C THR A 138 -4.58 9.01 25.75
N PHE A 139 -4.57 8.08 24.80
CA PHE A 139 -4.72 6.65 25.06
C PHE A 139 -3.64 6.13 26.02
N GLY A 140 -2.36 6.42 25.75
CA GLY A 140 -1.24 5.97 26.57
C GLY A 140 -1.36 6.42 28.02
N LYS A 141 -1.69 7.70 28.25
CA LYS A 141 -1.92 8.22 29.62
C LYS A 141 -3.02 7.45 30.35
N ALA A 142 -4.16 7.21 29.70
CA ALA A 142 -5.27 6.49 30.30
C ALA A 142 -4.92 5.01 30.57
N TYR A 143 -4.38 4.33 29.55
CA TYR A 143 -4.07 2.91 29.60
C TYR A 143 -2.98 2.58 30.63
N PHE A 144 -1.83 3.26 30.58
CA PHE A 144 -0.70 2.97 31.46
C PHE A 144 -0.89 3.48 32.90
N THR A 145 -1.86 4.36 33.15
CA THR A 145 -2.28 4.70 34.52
C THR A 145 -3.26 3.66 35.09
N GLY A 146 -4.05 3.02 34.23
CA GLY A 146 -5.01 1.98 34.60
C GLY A 146 -4.49 0.57 34.33
N ALA A 147 -5.10 -0.10 33.34
CA ALA A 147 -4.86 -1.52 33.05
C ALA A 147 -3.41 -1.85 32.68
N GLY A 148 -2.72 -0.94 31.99
CA GLY A 148 -1.35 -1.09 31.51
C GLY A 148 -0.27 -0.89 32.57
N LYS A 149 -0.63 -0.40 33.77
CA LYS A 149 0.32 -0.09 34.86
C LYS A 149 1.20 -1.28 35.25
N ARG A 150 0.69 -2.50 35.15
CA ARG A 150 1.44 -3.72 35.48
C ARG A 150 2.64 -3.98 34.58
N TYR A 151 2.63 -3.41 33.37
CA TYR A 151 3.69 -3.58 32.37
C TYR A 151 4.71 -2.43 32.41
N THR A 152 4.42 -1.36 33.14
CA THR A 152 5.35 -0.24 33.31
C THR A 152 6.32 -0.54 34.44
N ALA A 153 7.60 -0.23 34.24
CA ALA A 153 8.58 -0.27 35.31
C ALA A 153 8.13 0.63 36.46
N ALA A 154 8.33 0.16 37.69
CA ALA A 154 8.16 1.02 38.85
C ALA A 154 9.01 2.29 38.66
N PRO A 155 8.58 3.45 39.19
CA PRO A 155 9.50 4.57 39.37
C PRO A 155 10.76 4.03 40.04
N ASP A 156 11.93 4.51 39.63
CA ASP A 156 13.20 4.18 40.30
C ASP A 156 13.08 4.59 41.77
N ASN A 157 12.56 3.71 42.60
CA ASN A 157 12.56 3.87 44.03
C ASN A 157 14.02 3.70 44.41
N SER A 158 14.66 4.80 44.77
CA SER A 158 16.06 4.89 45.21
C SER A 158 16.38 4.08 46.49
N GLY A 159 15.54 3.11 46.86
CA GLY A 159 15.72 2.20 48.00
C GLY A 159 16.59 0.96 47.69
N GLY A 160 17.49 1.06 46.71
CA GLY A 160 18.30 -0.05 46.21
C GLY A 160 19.80 0.09 46.47
N GLY A 161 20.20 0.66 47.62
CA GLY A 161 21.60 0.68 48.06
C GLY A 161 22.12 -0.67 48.57
N SER A 162 21.33 -1.75 48.46
CA SER A 162 21.81 -3.10 48.76
C SER A 162 22.60 -3.62 47.57
N THR A 163 23.88 -3.29 47.55
CA THR A 163 24.85 -4.05 46.76
C THR A 163 24.83 -5.48 47.28
N GLY A 164 24.26 -6.39 46.49
CA GLY A 164 24.25 -7.81 46.79
C GLY A 164 25.67 -8.27 47.11
N PHE A 165 25.82 -8.87 48.29
CA PHE A 165 27.07 -9.45 48.77
C PHE A 165 27.44 -10.62 47.85
N ASP A 166 28.34 -10.39 46.89
CA ASP A 166 29.04 -11.49 46.23
C ASP A 166 29.96 -12.11 47.30
N GLY A 167 29.63 -13.33 47.73
CA GLY A 167 30.17 -14.03 48.89
C GLY A 167 31.67 -14.36 48.85
N THR A 168 32.44 -13.67 48.01
CA THR A 168 33.86 -13.91 47.77
C THR A 168 34.77 -12.84 48.38
N LYS A 169 34.25 -11.70 48.83
CA LYS A 169 35.02 -10.68 49.57
C LYS A 169 34.16 -9.99 50.62
N ALA A 170 34.22 -10.46 51.87
CA ALA A 170 33.70 -9.67 52.99
C ALA A 170 34.43 -8.31 52.98
N PRO A 171 33.71 -7.17 52.95
CA PRO A 171 34.34 -5.87 53.09
C PRO A 171 35.01 -5.86 54.45
N ARG A 172 36.33 -5.67 54.47
CA ARG A 172 37.05 -5.46 55.72
C ARG A 172 36.42 -4.26 56.41
N MET A 173 36.07 -4.43 57.68
CA MET A 173 35.61 -3.32 58.50
C MET A 173 36.77 -2.33 58.62
N THR A 174 36.55 -1.10 58.18
CA THR A 174 37.49 0.02 58.26
C THR A 174 36.88 1.11 59.11
N ALA A 175 37.69 2.02 59.64
CA ALA A 175 37.21 3.15 60.42
C ALA A 175 36.11 3.98 59.71
N ASP A 176 36.10 3.98 58.37
CA ASP A 176 35.17 4.74 57.53
C ASP A 176 33.80 4.06 57.37
N ASN A 177 33.71 2.73 57.51
CA ASN A 177 32.46 1.98 57.36
C ASN A 177 31.90 1.44 58.70
N MET A 178 32.57 1.75 59.81
CA MET A 178 32.20 1.33 61.14
C MET A 178 31.08 2.21 61.74
N ASN A 179 30.05 1.57 62.29
CA ASN A 179 29.00 2.27 63.02
C ASN A 179 29.47 2.67 64.43
N TRP A 180 30.07 3.86 64.55
CA TRP A 180 30.59 4.40 65.81
C TRP A 180 29.54 4.51 66.92
N SER A 181 28.26 4.67 66.58
CA SER A 181 27.18 4.77 67.56
C SER A 181 26.87 3.43 68.25
N GLU A 182 27.03 2.32 67.52
CA GLU A 182 26.90 0.97 68.08
C GLU A 182 28.14 0.58 68.87
N LEU A 183 29.32 0.95 68.36
CA LEU A 183 30.57 0.73 69.08
C LEU A 183 30.59 1.46 70.44
N ALA A 184 30.04 2.67 70.52
CA ALA A 184 29.92 3.41 71.77
C ALA A 184 29.03 2.68 72.81
N LYS A 185 27.98 1.99 72.36
CA LYS A 185 27.13 1.17 73.23
C LYS A 185 27.86 -0.09 73.71
N ILE A 186 28.65 -0.71 72.83
CA ILE A 186 29.50 -1.85 73.20
C ILE A 186 30.56 -1.39 74.19
N HIS A 187 31.20 -0.25 73.98
CA HIS A 187 32.22 0.28 74.89
C HIS A 187 31.68 0.55 76.30
N LEU A 188 30.42 0.99 76.42
CA LEU A 188 29.78 1.21 77.70
C LEU A 188 29.55 -0.08 78.49
N ASN A 189 29.27 -1.18 77.79
CA ASN A 189 28.93 -2.47 78.40
C ASN A 189 30.12 -3.44 78.50
N ASN A 190 31.07 -3.33 77.58
CA ASN A 190 32.26 -4.17 77.45
C ASN A 190 33.40 -3.41 76.74
N PRO A 191 34.22 -2.66 77.49
CA PRO A 191 35.24 -1.79 76.91
C PRO A 191 36.37 -2.58 76.21
N GLU A 192 36.68 -3.79 76.66
CA GLU A 192 37.73 -4.63 76.04
C GLU A 192 37.33 -5.10 74.64
N GLU A 193 36.07 -5.51 74.48
CA GLU A 193 35.54 -5.96 73.20
C GLU A 193 35.43 -4.80 72.20
N ALA A 194 35.02 -3.61 72.67
CA ALA A 194 34.99 -2.42 71.84
C ALA A 194 36.39 -2.00 71.35
N ARG A 195 37.42 -2.10 72.20
CA ARG A 195 38.81 -1.82 71.81
C ARG A 195 39.35 -2.81 70.80
N ALA A 196 39.06 -4.10 70.94
CA ALA A 196 39.47 -5.12 69.97
C ALA A 196 38.84 -4.86 68.60
N ILE A 197 37.55 -4.50 68.59
CA ILE A 197 36.81 -4.20 67.37
C ILE A 197 37.32 -2.90 66.71
N ALA A 198 37.58 -1.85 67.48
CA ALA A 198 38.16 -0.59 66.97
C ALA A 198 39.56 -0.80 66.38
N THR A 199 40.40 -1.58 67.08
CA THR A 199 41.76 -1.92 66.63
C THR A 199 41.72 -2.72 65.34
N ALA A 200 40.80 -3.69 65.21
CA ALA A 200 40.58 -4.44 63.97
C ALA A 200 40.14 -3.56 62.80
N ALA A 201 39.43 -2.46 63.08
CA ALA A 201 39.05 -1.44 62.09
C ALA A 201 40.10 -0.35 61.86
N GLY A 202 41.26 -0.43 62.54
CA GLY A 202 42.40 0.47 62.36
C GLY A 202 42.35 1.76 63.17
N LYS A 203 41.59 1.83 64.26
CA LYS A 203 41.53 3.00 65.15
C LYS A 203 41.70 2.59 66.62
N ASP A 204 42.50 3.36 67.34
CA ASP A 204 42.60 3.21 68.79
C ASP A 204 41.52 4.07 69.48
N ILE A 205 40.79 3.46 70.42
CA ILE A 205 39.83 4.13 71.30
C ILE A 205 40.29 3.91 72.73
N GLY A 206 40.94 4.94 73.29
CA GLY A 206 41.49 4.95 74.64
C GLY A 206 40.44 4.75 75.72
#